data_AF-A0A399P6I8-F1
#
_entry.id   AF-A0A399P6I8-F1
#
_cell.length_a   1.000
_cell.length_b   1.000
_cell.length_c   1.000
_cell.angle_alpha   90.00
_cell.angle_beta   90.00
_cell.angle_gamma   90.00
#
_symmetry.space_group_name_H-M   'P 1'
#
loop_
_entity.id
_entity.type
_entity.pdbx_description
1 polymer ?
#
loop_
_entity_poly.entity_id
_entity_poly.type
_entity_poly.pdbx_seq_one_letter_code
_entity_poly.pdbx_strand_id
1 'polypeptide(L)'
;GTPSSGSPLPDDRLATRGAPAPGRGQAPAGTPRPVGAPTSTPDPAPVGPTCPGALTDGQHACVDFLRFFVDLWPSRWERLDVAVRAGDRPAALDASLSVKSSAAMVGALLLSDVAGQLERAIRSADHTRAQAMLPELGEVGERSMDAMRAWIRAERGHPPD
;
A
#
# COMPACT_ATOMS: atom_id res chain seq x y z
N GLY A 1 -27.74 -14.20 -65.60
CA GLY A 1 -26.44 -13.68 -66.05
C GLY A 1 -25.54 -13.56 -64.85
N THR A 2 -24.47 -14.34 -64.82
CA THR A 2 -23.28 -14.16 -63.97
C THR A 2 -22.20 -13.49 -64.81
N PRO A 3 -21.43 -12.55 -64.24
CA PRO A 3 -20.06 -12.88 -63.79
C PRO A 3 -19.77 -12.26 -62.41
N SER A 4 -19.10 -12.94 -61.46
CA SER A 4 -17.69 -13.36 -61.39
C SER A 4 -16.68 -12.22 -61.33
N SER A 5 -15.87 -12.26 -60.26
CA SER A 5 -14.46 -11.82 -60.16
C SER A 5 -14.16 -10.57 -59.31
N GLY A 6 -13.26 -10.72 -58.34
CA GLY A 6 -12.45 -9.59 -57.86
C GLY A 6 -12.07 -9.58 -56.37
N SER A 7 -11.30 -10.56 -55.90
CA SER A 7 -10.33 -10.40 -54.80
C SER A 7 -9.19 -11.38 -55.06
N PRO A 8 -7.95 -11.23 -54.53
CA PRO A 8 -7.31 -10.12 -53.80
C PRO A 8 -5.91 -9.75 -54.39
N LEU A 9 -5.25 -8.70 -53.89
CA LEU A 9 -3.78 -8.49 -53.99
C LEU A 9 -3.34 -7.51 -52.87
N PRO A 10 -2.11 -7.57 -52.31
CA PRO A 10 -0.94 -8.15 -52.97
C PRO A 10 -0.05 -9.14 -52.21
N ASP A 11 0.45 -10.08 -53.01
CA ASP A 11 1.59 -10.95 -52.72
C ASP A 11 2.90 -10.21 -53.01
N ASP A 12 3.78 -10.24 -52.01
CA ASP A 12 5.11 -10.82 -52.07
C ASP A 12 6.10 -10.31 -53.14
N ARG A 13 7.28 -9.87 -52.68
CA ARG A 13 8.50 -10.67 -52.91
C ARG A 13 9.79 -10.04 -52.40
N LEU A 14 10.60 -10.94 -51.82
CA LEU A 14 12.06 -11.02 -51.86
C LEU A 14 12.82 -9.99 -51.00
N ALA A 15 13.86 -10.33 -50.24
CA ALA A 15 14.50 -11.60 -49.95
C ALA A 15 15.58 -11.32 -48.88
N THR A 16 15.86 -12.34 -48.06
CA THR A 16 17.20 -12.73 -47.59
C THR A 16 18.09 -11.69 -46.90
N ARG A 17 18.39 -11.91 -45.62
CA ARG A 17 19.71 -12.39 -45.14
C ARG A 17 19.86 -12.13 -43.64
N GLY A 18 20.38 -13.15 -42.95
CA GLY A 18 21.21 -12.95 -41.76
C GLY A 18 20.50 -13.14 -40.43
N ALA A 19 20.48 -14.38 -39.95
CA ALA A 19 20.58 -14.60 -38.52
C ALA A 19 22.02 -14.29 -38.08
N PRO A 20 22.23 -13.51 -37.00
CA PRO A 20 23.41 -13.64 -36.17
C PRO A 20 23.05 -14.33 -34.85
N ALA A 21 23.94 -15.24 -34.47
CA ALA A 21 23.94 -16.01 -33.23
C ALA A 21 23.80 -15.15 -31.95
N PRO A 22 23.41 -15.74 -30.81
CA PRO A 22 23.51 -15.08 -29.52
C PRO A 22 24.99 -14.77 -29.22
N GLY A 23 25.32 -13.48 -29.33
CA GLY A 23 26.60 -12.95 -28.90
C GLY A 23 26.78 -13.17 -27.41
N ARG A 24 27.58 -14.17 -27.08
CA ARG A 24 28.24 -14.37 -25.79
C ARG A 24 29.08 -13.12 -25.50
N GLY A 25 28.47 -12.11 -24.90
CA GLY A 25 29.14 -10.96 -24.33
C GLY A 25 29.84 -11.38 -23.04
N GLN A 26 31.15 -11.46 -23.12
CA GLN A 26 32.07 -11.73 -22.01
C GLN A 26 31.69 -10.94 -20.76
N ALA A 27 31.52 -11.65 -19.64
CA ALA A 27 31.53 -11.05 -18.32
C ALA A 27 32.92 -10.44 -18.07
N PRO A 28 33.05 -9.15 -17.74
CA PRO A 28 34.28 -8.66 -17.16
C PRO A 28 34.45 -9.32 -15.79
N ALA A 29 35.55 -10.07 -15.64
CA ALA A 29 36.06 -10.53 -14.37
C ALA A 29 36.50 -9.30 -13.54
N GLY A 30 35.54 -8.62 -12.96
CA GLY A 30 35.71 -7.67 -11.89
C GLY A 30 35.18 -8.32 -10.63
N THR A 31 36.09 -8.78 -9.78
CA THR A 31 35.80 -9.23 -8.42
C THR A 31 34.88 -8.20 -7.75
N PRO A 32 33.68 -8.56 -7.26
CA PRO A 32 32.90 -7.63 -6.47
C PRO A 32 33.71 -7.38 -5.19
N ARG A 33 34.29 -6.18 -5.07
CA ARG A 33 34.72 -5.67 -3.78
C ARG A 33 33.47 -5.62 -2.89
N PRO A 34 33.49 -6.19 -1.67
CA PRO A 34 32.40 -5.96 -0.74
C PRO A 34 32.40 -4.47 -0.41
N VAL A 35 31.39 -3.74 -0.91
CA VAL A 35 31.08 -2.40 -0.43
C VAL A 35 30.66 -2.57 1.02
N GLY A 36 31.39 -1.87 1.89
CA GLY A 36 31.41 -2.02 3.34
C GLY A 36 30.12 -2.52 3.97
N ALA A 37 30.23 -3.65 4.67
CA ALA A 37 29.30 -3.98 5.73
C ALA A 37 29.19 -2.77 6.67
N PRO A 38 27.99 -2.38 7.14
CA PRO A 38 27.90 -1.55 8.32
C PRO A 38 28.40 -2.37 9.50
N THR A 39 29.69 -2.30 9.81
CA THR A 39 30.20 -2.65 11.14
C THR A 39 29.84 -1.52 12.08
N SER A 40 28.56 -1.38 12.37
CA SER A 40 28.12 -0.78 13.63
C SER A 40 27.90 -1.95 14.57
N THR A 41 29.00 -2.47 15.13
CA THR A 41 28.91 -3.17 16.40
C THR A 41 28.23 -2.18 17.35
N PRO A 42 27.05 -2.45 17.92
CA PRO A 42 26.53 -1.59 18.96
C PRO A 42 27.53 -1.65 20.11
N ASP A 43 28.18 -0.52 20.37
CA ASP A 43 28.93 -0.29 21.60
C ASP A 43 27.97 -0.63 22.75
N PRO A 44 28.31 -1.53 23.69
CA PRO A 44 27.50 -1.72 24.88
C PRO A 44 27.65 -0.45 25.73
N ALA A 45 26.84 0.56 25.41
CA ALA A 45 26.68 1.73 26.24
C ALA A 45 26.41 1.26 27.68
N PRO A 46 27.02 1.89 28.70
CA PRO A 46 26.72 1.56 30.07
C PRO A 46 25.21 1.77 30.24
N VAL A 47 24.51 0.68 30.56
CA VAL A 47 23.09 0.69 30.93
C VAL A 47 23.01 1.49 32.23
N GLY A 48 22.98 2.81 32.10
CA GLY A 48 22.54 3.69 33.17
C GLY A 48 21.12 3.28 33.54
N PRO A 49 20.69 3.51 34.79
CA PRO A 49 19.39 3.05 35.26
C PRO A 49 18.32 3.58 34.31
N THR A 50 17.76 2.67 33.50
CA THR A 50 16.64 2.98 32.63
C THR A 50 15.53 3.38 33.58
N CYS A 51 15.12 4.66 33.54
CA CYS A 51 13.96 5.09 34.29
C CYS A 51 12.82 4.12 33.94
N PRO A 52 12.25 3.40 34.91
CA PRO A 52 11.26 2.35 34.67
C PRO A 52 9.95 2.98 34.17
N GLY A 53 9.89 3.39 32.90
CA GLY A 53 8.74 4.07 32.29
C GLY A 53 9.06 4.85 31.02
N ALA A 54 10.30 4.87 30.55
CA ALA A 54 10.63 5.40 29.22
C ALA A 54 10.30 4.38 28.13
N LEU A 55 9.51 4.79 27.13
CA LEU A 55 9.27 3.98 25.93
C LEU A 55 10.59 3.67 25.22
N THR A 56 10.71 2.44 24.72
CA THR A 56 11.78 2.05 23.80
C THR A 56 11.64 2.78 22.46
N ASP A 57 12.71 2.87 21.68
CA ASP A 57 12.68 3.47 20.33
C ASP A 57 11.60 2.85 19.42
N GLY A 58 11.38 1.54 19.55
CA GLY A 58 10.32 0.83 18.83
C GLY A 58 8.91 1.25 19.27
N GLN A 59 8.70 1.50 20.57
CA GLN A 59 7.42 2.01 21.08
C GLN A 59 7.19 3.46 20.62
N HIS A 60 8.22 4.32 20.61
CA HIS A 60 8.12 5.67 20.06
C HIS A 60 7.72 5.66 18.58
N ALA A 61 8.39 4.84 17.76
CA ALA A 61 8.05 4.70 16.35
C ALA A 61 6.60 4.23 16.13
N CYS A 62 6.10 3.31 16.96
CA CYS A 62 4.71 2.87 16.90
C CYS A 62 3.74 4.01 17.23
N VAL A 63 3.99 4.76 18.31
CA VAL A 63 3.15 5.90 18.72
C VAL A 63 3.11 6.97 17.62
N ASP A 64 4.24 7.29 17.00
CA ASP A 64 4.31 8.27 15.92
C ASP A 64 3.59 7.80 14.66
N PHE A 65 3.67 6.50 14.34
CA PHE A 65 2.91 5.93 13.23
C PHE A 65 1.39 5.96 13.48
N LEU A 66 0.94 5.68 14.71
CA LEU A 66 -0.47 5.80 15.09
C LEU A 66 -0.97 7.25 14.98
N ARG A 67 -0.18 8.22 15.43
CA ARG A 67 -0.50 9.66 15.28
C ARG A 67 -0.63 10.04 13.82
N PHE A 68 0.35 9.67 13.00
CA PHE A 68 0.32 9.92 11.56
C PHE A 68 -0.91 9.30 10.90
N PHE A 69 -1.28 8.08 11.28
CA PHE A 69 -2.46 7.41 10.74
C PHE A 69 -3.76 8.14 11.11
N VAL A 70 -3.89 8.58 12.36
CA VAL A 70 -5.04 9.36 12.85
C VAL A 70 -5.15 10.71 12.14
N ASP A 71 -4.04 11.41 11.95
CA ASP A 71 -4.02 12.74 11.32
C ASP A 71 -4.35 12.66 9.83
N LEU A 72 -3.94 11.57 9.17
CA LEU A 72 -4.18 11.36 7.75
C LEU A 72 -5.57 10.80 7.42
N TRP A 73 -6.29 10.27 8.42
CA TRP A 73 -7.59 9.63 8.22
C TRP A 73 -8.63 10.53 7.53
N PRO A 74 -8.88 11.79 7.95
CA PRO A 74 -9.92 12.62 7.34
C PRO A 74 -9.73 12.80 5.82
N SER A 75 -8.49 13.07 5.39
CA SER A 75 -8.17 13.24 3.96
C SER A 75 -8.21 11.92 3.17
N ARG A 76 -7.99 10.77 3.82
CA ARG A 76 -8.16 9.45 3.18
C ARG A 76 -9.63 9.10 3.03
N TRP A 77 -10.40 9.35 4.08
CA TRP A 77 -11.85 9.13 4.10
C TRP A 77 -12.54 9.96 3.02
N GLU A 78 -12.26 11.27 2.95
CA GLU A 78 -12.85 12.18 1.97
C GLU A 78 -12.55 11.72 0.53
N ARG A 79 -11.29 11.40 0.22
CA ARG A 79 -10.92 10.91 -1.11
C ARG A 79 -11.64 9.61 -1.48
N LEU A 80 -11.80 8.70 -0.52
CA LEU A 80 -12.50 7.44 -0.73
C LEU A 80 -14.01 7.68 -0.95
N ASP A 81 -14.66 8.45 -0.08
CA ASP A 81 -16.08 8.77 -0.17
C ASP A 81 -16.41 9.46 -1.51
N VAL A 82 -15.63 10.47 -1.90
CA VAL A 82 -15.78 11.16 -3.18
C VAL A 82 -15.60 10.21 -4.36
N ALA A 83 -14.54 9.41 -4.38
CA ALA A 83 -14.27 8.48 -5.49
C ALA A 83 -15.37 7.42 -5.64
N VAL A 84 -15.84 6.86 -4.52
CA VAL A 84 -16.92 5.86 -4.52
C VAL A 84 -18.24 6.49 -4.95
N ARG A 85 -18.58 7.70 -4.50
CA ARG A 85 -19.82 8.39 -4.91
C ARG A 85 -19.80 8.81 -6.37
N ALA A 86 -18.65 9.26 -6.87
CA ALA A 86 -18.47 9.65 -8.27
C ALA A 86 -18.45 8.45 -9.24
N GLY A 87 -18.33 7.22 -8.73
CA GLY A 87 -18.19 6.02 -9.57
C GLY A 87 -16.83 5.92 -10.25
N ASP A 88 -15.84 6.67 -9.79
CA ASP A 88 -14.45 6.60 -10.28
C ASP A 88 -13.80 5.32 -9.73
N ARG A 89 -13.97 4.23 -10.48
CA ARG A 89 -13.49 2.90 -10.08
C ARG A 89 -11.97 2.86 -9.84
N PRO A 90 -11.11 3.40 -10.73
CA PRO A 90 -9.67 3.48 -10.46
C PRO A 90 -9.33 4.21 -9.17
N ALA A 91 -9.88 5.41 -8.95
CA ALA A 91 -9.60 6.19 -7.75
C ALA A 91 -10.15 5.53 -6.48
N ALA A 92 -11.33 4.91 -6.56
CA ALA A 92 -11.96 4.21 -5.44
C ALA A 92 -11.15 2.97 -5.02
N LEU A 93 -10.63 2.21 -5.99
CA LEU A 93 -9.76 1.06 -5.69
C LEU A 93 -8.44 1.50 -5.05
N ASP A 94 -7.79 2.53 -5.58
CA ASP A 94 -6.54 3.06 -5.01
C ASP A 94 -6.73 3.52 -3.56
N ALA A 95 -7.76 4.34 -3.32
CA ALA A 95 -8.09 4.82 -1.98
C ALA A 95 -8.46 3.68 -1.02
N SER A 96 -9.27 2.71 -1.46
CA SER A 96 -9.68 1.55 -0.65
C SER A 96 -8.49 0.67 -0.27
N LEU A 97 -7.59 0.38 -1.21
CA LEU A 97 -6.36 -0.38 -0.95
C LEU A 97 -5.42 0.34 0.00
N SER A 98 -5.29 1.66 -0.15
CA SER A 98 -4.50 2.50 0.74
C SER A 98 -5.00 2.41 2.18
N VAL A 99 -6.32 2.58 2.39
CA VAL A 99 -6.95 2.45 3.71
C VAL A 99 -6.77 1.05 4.28
N LYS A 100 -7.08 0.01 3.50
CA LYS A 100 -6.96 -1.40 3.91
C LYS A 100 -5.56 -1.75 4.42
N SER A 101 -4.54 -1.43 3.62
CA SER A 101 -3.14 -1.75 3.94
C SER A 101 -2.67 -0.98 5.18
N SER A 102 -2.95 0.33 5.23
CA SER A 102 -2.52 1.15 6.36
C SER A 102 -3.27 0.85 7.66
N ALA A 103 -4.55 0.48 7.59
CA ALA A 103 -5.30 -0.01 8.74
C ALA A 103 -4.73 -1.33 9.29
N ALA A 104 -4.31 -2.25 8.42
CA ALA A 104 -3.66 -3.49 8.85
C ALA A 104 -2.32 -3.24 9.56
N MET A 105 -1.52 -2.29 9.09
CA MET A 105 -0.23 -1.94 9.71
C MET A 105 -0.38 -1.41 11.14
N VAL A 106 -1.45 -0.67 11.44
CA VAL A 106 -1.75 -0.16 12.79
C VAL A 106 -2.58 -1.13 13.65
N GLY A 107 -2.91 -2.31 13.12
CA GLY A 107 -3.74 -3.29 13.83
C GLY A 107 -5.24 -2.93 13.88
N ALA A 108 -5.71 -1.99 13.08
CA ALA A 108 -7.13 -1.66 12.93
C ALA A 108 -7.83 -2.70 12.03
N LEU A 109 -7.91 -3.94 12.53
CA LEU A 109 -8.33 -5.11 11.74
C LEU A 109 -9.75 -5.01 11.20
N LEU A 110 -10.69 -4.49 11.99
CA LEU A 110 -12.08 -4.30 11.55
C LEU A 110 -12.16 -3.28 10.40
N LEU A 111 -11.44 -2.17 10.50
CA LEU A 111 -11.37 -1.16 9.44
C LEU A 111 -10.75 -1.73 8.16
N SER A 112 -9.69 -2.54 8.30
CA SER A 112 -9.05 -3.23 7.19
C SER A 112 -10.01 -4.20 6.49
N ASP A 113 -10.81 -4.95 7.25
CA ASP A 113 -11.77 -5.90 6.68
C ASP A 113 -12.91 -5.19 5.93
N VAL A 114 -13.53 -4.17 6.51
CA VAL A 114 -14.60 -3.40 5.84
C VAL A 114 -14.06 -2.72 4.57
N ALA A 115 -12.84 -2.17 4.61
CA ALA A 115 -12.18 -1.64 3.41
C ALA A 115 -11.94 -2.75 2.36
N GLY A 116 -11.57 -3.96 2.78
CA GLY A 116 -11.44 -5.13 1.89
C GLY A 116 -12.77 -5.62 1.31
N GLN A 117 -13.88 -5.49 2.04
CA GLN A 117 -15.21 -5.77 1.52
C GLN A 117 -15.62 -4.74 0.46
N LEU A 118 -15.34 -3.45 0.70
CA LEU A 118 -15.55 -2.37 -0.26
C LEU A 118 -14.71 -2.60 -1.53
N GLU A 119 -13.44 -2.96 -1.38
CA GLU A 119 -12.56 -3.32 -2.50
C GLU A 119 -13.20 -4.41 -3.39
N ARG A 120 -13.77 -5.46 -2.77
CA ARG A 120 -14.46 -6.54 -3.50
C ARG A 120 -15.68 -6.03 -4.28
N ALA A 121 -16.51 -5.18 -3.66
CA ALA A 121 -17.67 -4.58 -4.32
C ALA A 121 -17.26 -3.70 -5.52
N ILE A 122 -16.21 -2.89 -5.37
CA ILE A 122 -15.68 -2.06 -6.46
C ILE A 122 -15.10 -2.95 -7.58
N ARG A 123 -14.40 -4.05 -7.24
CA ARG A 123 -13.88 -5.01 -8.23
C ARG A 123 -14.99 -5.72 -8.99
N SER A 124 -16.13 -6.02 -8.36
CA SER A 124 -17.31 -6.61 -9.02
C SER A 124 -18.15 -5.60 -9.80
N ALA A 125 -17.74 -4.33 -9.88
CA ALA A 125 -18.51 -3.24 -10.49
C ALA A 125 -19.91 -3.06 -9.86
N ASP A 126 -20.07 -3.46 -8.60
CA ASP A 126 -21.32 -3.29 -7.84
C ASP A 126 -21.28 -1.93 -7.11
N HIS A 127 -21.57 -0.88 -7.87
CA HIS A 127 -21.50 0.49 -7.39
C HIS A 127 -22.52 0.78 -6.29
N THR A 128 -23.74 0.24 -6.40
CA THR A 128 -24.79 0.41 -5.38
C THR A 128 -24.36 -0.17 -4.04
N ARG A 129 -23.79 -1.38 -4.04
CA ARG A 129 -23.24 -1.98 -2.83
C ARG A 129 -22.06 -1.17 -2.29
N ALA A 130 -21.14 -0.73 -3.15
CA ALA A 130 -20.00 0.07 -2.73
C ALA A 130 -20.43 1.37 -2.02
N GLN A 131 -21.43 2.08 -2.55
CA GLN A 131 -21.99 3.27 -1.89
C GLN A 131 -22.70 2.94 -0.57
N ALA A 132 -23.46 1.85 -0.52
CA ALA A 132 -24.17 1.42 0.70
C ALA A 132 -23.22 1.08 1.86
N MET A 133 -21.97 0.75 1.58
CA MET A 133 -20.93 0.44 2.57
C MET A 133 -20.23 1.68 3.14
N LEU A 134 -20.36 2.85 2.52
CA LEU A 134 -19.68 4.06 2.97
C LEU A 134 -20.04 4.45 4.42
N PRO A 135 -21.32 4.48 4.85
CA PRO A 135 -21.65 4.82 6.23
C PRO A 135 -20.96 3.92 7.26
N GLU A 136 -20.99 2.60 7.06
CA GLU A 136 -20.33 1.64 7.95
C GLU A 136 -18.81 1.86 7.99
N LEU A 137 -18.18 2.05 6.83
CA LEU A 137 -16.74 2.28 6.76
C LEU A 137 -16.32 3.57 7.46
N GLY A 138 -17.10 4.65 7.30
CA GLY A 138 -16.89 5.91 8.00
C GLY A 138 -17.01 5.76 9.51
N GLU A 139 -18.06 5.10 9.99
CA GLU A 139 -18.27 4.84 11.43
C GLU A 139 -17.15 3.98 12.04
N VAL A 140 -16.79 2.88 11.38
CA VAL A 140 -15.69 2.01 11.81
C VAL A 140 -14.37 2.76 11.83
N GLY A 141 -14.15 3.62 10.83
CA GLY A 141 -12.98 4.48 10.73
C GLY A 141 -12.87 5.44 11.91
N GLU A 142 -13.91 6.25 12.16
CA GLU A 142 -13.92 7.19 13.28
C GLU A 142 -13.75 6.50 14.63
N ARG A 143 -14.47 5.39 14.87
CA ARG A 143 -14.30 4.59 16.10
C ARG A 143 -12.86 4.11 16.27
N SER A 144 -12.20 3.71 15.18
CA SER A 144 -10.80 3.29 15.22
C SER A 144 -9.88 4.45 15.58
N MET A 145 -10.10 5.64 14.98
CA MET A 145 -9.32 6.85 15.30
C MET A 145 -9.49 7.26 16.76
N ASP A 146 -10.71 7.23 17.29
CA ASP A 146 -10.97 7.57 18.68
C ASP A 146 -10.32 6.59 19.66
N ALA A 147 -10.36 5.29 19.35
CA ALA A 147 -9.66 4.28 20.13
C ALA A 147 -8.14 4.51 20.13
N MET A 148 -7.54 4.79 18.97
CA MET A 148 -6.10 5.09 18.88
C MET A 148 -5.74 6.38 19.62
N ARG A 149 -6.54 7.45 19.48
CA ARG A 149 -6.34 8.71 20.23
C ARG A 149 -6.43 8.49 21.74
N ALA A 150 -7.38 7.68 22.20
CA ALA A 150 -7.52 7.34 23.61
C ALA A 150 -6.31 6.55 24.11
N TRP A 151 -5.86 5.55 23.35
CA TRP A 151 -4.67 4.76 23.67
C TRP A 151 -3.40 5.62 23.73
N ILE A 152 -3.15 6.48 22.72
CA ILE A 152 -2.02 7.41 22.70
C ILE A 152 -2.02 8.34 23.92
N ARG A 153 -3.18 8.80 24.39
CA ARG A 153 -3.28 9.64 25.59
C ARG A 153 -2.98 8.86 26.87
N ALA A 154 -3.48 7.63 26.98
CA ALA A 154 -3.21 6.76 28.13
C ALA A 154 -1.73 6.42 28.26
N GLU A 155 -1.05 6.15 27.14
CA GLU A 155 0.39 5.86 27.11
C GLU A 155 1.24 7.04 27.59
N ARG A 156 0.79 8.29 27.38
CA ARG A 156 1.46 9.48 27.94
C ARG A 156 1.21 9.69 29.44
N GLY A 157 0.25 8.95 30.02
CA GLY A 157 -0.21 9.14 31.40
C GLY A 157 0.26 8.08 32.38
N HIS A 158 1.00 7.06 31.94
CA HIS A 158 1.58 6.04 32.83
C HIS A 158 2.82 6.63 33.54
N PRO A 159 2.78 6.92 34.85
CA PRO A 159 3.99 7.27 35.58
C PRO A 159 4.93 6.05 35.61
N PRO A 160 6.25 6.26 35.68
CA PRO A 160 7.17 5.16 35.90
C PRO A 160 6.88 4.49 37.25
N ASP A 161 6.70 3.16 37.26
CA ASP A 161 6.57 2.31 38.47
C ASP A 161 7.89 2.22 39.25
#